data_AF-A0A7C6ZDL3-F1
#
_entry.id   AF-A0A7C6ZDL3-F1
#
_cell.length_a   1.000
_cell.length_b   1.000
_cell.length_c   1.000
_cell.angle_alpha   90.00
_cell.angle_beta   90.00
_cell.angle_gamma   90.00
#
_symmetry.space_group_name_H-M   'P 1'
#
loop_
_entity.id
_entity.type
_entity.pdbx_description
1 polymer ?
#
loop_
_entity_poly.entity_id
_entity_poly.type
_entity_poly.pdbx_seq_one_letter_code
_entity_poly.pdbx_strand_id
1 'polypeptide(L)'
;MSGQDRKYMTQWSAQFFAAAELARRGYLVSLTLGNAPSADLIVQSPKGTRFTVDVKGQATKNFWLIQKREANPAAHFFILVYLPKSYDPPWYFIVPSDELMKKREEYARKIISRGRPYRDDLGGINWSTAHEYRDKWDCLPP
;
A
#
# COMPACT_ATOMS: atom_id res chain seq x y z
N MET A 1 2.60 25.00 -5.35
CA MET A 1 2.39 23.97 -4.31
C MET A 1 3.72 23.61 -3.70
N SER A 2 3.78 23.49 -2.37
CA SER A 2 4.96 23.00 -1.67
C SER A 2 5.22 21.52 -2.01
N GLY A 3 6.43 21.03 -1.71
CA GLY A 3 6.75 19.60 -1.85
C GLY A 3 5.86 18.72 -0.99
N GLN A 4 5.46 19.21 0.19
CA GLN A 4 4.57 18.54 1.12
C GLN A 4 3.14 18.47 0.58
N ASP A 5 2.62 19.56 0.02
CA ASP A 5 1.27 19.60 -0.58
C ASP A 5 1.18 18.59 -1.73
N ARG A 6 2.22 18.49 -2.56
CA ARG A 6 2.25 17.53 -3.67
C ARG A 6 2.24 16.09 -3.18
N LYS A 7 2.97 15.78 -2.11
CA LYS A 7 2.97 14.45 -1.50
C LYS A 7 1.59 14.11 -0.93
N TYR A 8 0.97 15.06 -0.26
CA TYR A 8 -0.39 14.92 0.26
C TYR A 8 -1.41 14.66 -0.86
N MET A 9 -1.38 15.44 -1.95
CA MET A 9 -2.26 15.25 -3.11
C MET A 9 -2.01 13.92 -3.83
N THR A 10 -0.76 13.45 -3.88
CA THR A 10 -0.41 12.12 -4.42
C THR A 10 -1.04 11.01 -3.57
N GLN A 11 -0.96 11.13 -2.25
CA GLN A 11 -1.55 10.15 -1.33
C GLN A 11 -3.07 10.12 -1.44
N TRP A 12 -3.74 11.27 -1.48
CA TRP A 12 -5.19 11.34 -1.68
C TRP A 12 -5.64 10.77 -3.02
N SER A 13 -4.93 11.14 -4.10
CA SER A 13 -5.22 10.59 -5.43
C SER A 13 -5.11 9.07 -5.42
N ALA A 14 -4.06 8.53 -4.80
CA ALA A 14 -3.88 7.09 -4.66
C ALA A 14 -5.03 6.41 -3.89
N GLN A 15 -5.47 7.00 -2.77
CA GLN A 15 -6.60 6.48 -1.99
C GLN A 15 -7.89 6.49 -2.80
N PHE A 16 -8.19 7.58 -3.50
CA PHE A 16 -9.37 7.67 -4.36
C PHE A 16 -9.33 6.68 -5.52
N PHE A 17 -8.19 6.53 -6.20
CA PHE A 17 -8.04 5.55 -7.26
C PHE A 17 -8.21 4.11 -6.75
N ALA A 18 -7.58 3.77 -5.62
CA ALA A 18 -7.72 2.45 -5.00
C ALA A 18 -9.18 2.17 -4.60
N ALA A 19 -9.86 3.14 -3.96
CA ALA A 19 -11.25 3.00 -3.57
C ALA A 19 -12.18 2.86 -4.79
N ALA A 20 -11.97 3.66 -5.83
CA ALA A 20 -12.73 3.57 -7.07
C ALA A 20 -12.54 2.21 -7.76
N GLU A 21 -11.31 1.69 -7.79
CA GLU A 21 -10.99 0.42 -8.43
C GLU A 21 -11.54 -0.79 -7.63
N LEU A 22 -11.51 -0.74 -6.30
CA LEU A 22 -12.21 -1.69 -5.44
C LEU A 22 -13.73 -1.65 -5.66
N ALA A 23 -14.33 -0.46 -5.68
CA ALA A 23 -15.77 -0.30 -5.93
C ALA A 23 -16.18 -0.84 -7.30
N ARG A 24 -15.37 -0.59 -8.35
CA ARG A 24 -15.58 -1.11 -9.70
C ARG A 24 -15.56 -2.65 -9.76
N ARG A 25 -14.89 -3.30 -8.81
CA ARG A 25 -14.81 -4.76 -8.64
C ARG A 25 -15.90 -5.33 -7.72
N GLY A 26 -16.84 -4.50 -7.26
CA GLY A 26 -17.98 -4.92 -6.45
C GLY A 26 -17.72 -4.92 -4.94
N TYR A 27 -16.58 -4.41 -4.48
CA TYR A 27 -16.32 -4.25 -3.06
C TYR A 27 -17.08 -3.03 -2.51
N LEU A 28 -17.62 -3.16 -1.30
CA LEU A 28 -18.11 -2.01 -0.53
C LEU A 28 -16.92 -1.38 0.20
N VAL A 29 -16.69 -0.09 -0.02
CA VAL A 29 -15.52 0.63 0.50
C VAL A 29 -15.97 1.81 1.36
N SER A 30 -15.38 1.94 2.54
CA SER A 30 -15.49 3.12 3.40
C SER A 30 -14.10 3.75 3.57
N LEU A 31 -14.00 5.03 3.23
CA LEU A 31 -12.80 5.85 3.45
C LEU A 31 -12.74 6.27 4.91
N THR A 32 -11.58 6.10 5.55
CA THR A 32 -11.36 6.64 6.90
C THR A 32 -10.65 8.00 6.77
N LEU A 33 -11.14 9.00 7.51
CA LEU A 33 -10.58 10.35 7.50
C LEU A 33 -10.11 10.75 8.90
N GLY A 34 -8.99 11.45 8.97
CA GLY A 34 -8.41 11.95 10.23
C GLY A 34 -7.53 10.91 10.95
N ASN A 35 -7.34 11.08 12.27
CA ASN A 35 -6.48 10.23 13.10
C ASN A 35 -7.17 8.92 13.54
N ALA A 36 -8.13 8.40 12.77
CA ALA A 36 -8.80 7.16 13.13
C ALA A 36 -7.83 5.96 12.98
N PRO A 37 -7.67 5.06 13.98
CA PRO A 37 -6.40 4.34 14.15
C PRO A 37 -6.21 3.05 13.35
N SER A 38 -7.03 2.71 12.35
CA SER A 38 -7.02 1.32 11.81
C SER A 38 -6.37 1.16 10.44
N ALA A 39 -6.85 1.87 9.41
CA ALA A 39 -6.40 1.76 8.03
C ALA A 39 -7.02 2.86 7.16
N ASP A 40 -6.45 3.15 5.99
CA ASP A 40 -7.01 4.14 5.04
C ASP A 40 -8.41 3.75 4.51
N LEU A 41 -8.65 2.45 4.30
CA LEU A 41 -9.93 1.91 3.83
C LEU A 41 -10.41 0.77 4.73
N ILE A 42 -11.72 0.75 4.98
CA ILE A 42 -12.45 -0.42 5.48
C ILE A 42 -13.24 -0.98 4.31
N VAL A 43 -13.08 -2.27 4.04
CA VAL A 43 -13.62 -2.91 2.84
C VAL A 43 -14.43 -4.14 3.21
N GLN A 44 -15.56 -4.33 2.54
CA GLN A 44 -16.33 -5.57 2.57
C GLN A 44 -16.36 -6.17 1.17
N SER A 45 -16.00 -7.44 1.07
CA SER A 45 -16.03 -8.20 -0.18
C SER A 45 -17.47 -8.47 -0.64
N PRO A 46 -17.67 -8.80 -1.93
CA PRO A 46 -18.98 -9.22 -2.44
C PRO A 46 -19.64 -10.34 -1.63
N LYS A 47 -18.86 -11.28 -1.06
CA LYS A 47 -19.38 -12.36 -0.20
C LYS A 47 -19.48 -12.00 1.29
N GLY A 48 -19.24 -10.74 1.66
CA GLY A 48 -19.44 -10.24 3.01
C GLY A 48 -18.22 -10.33 3.93
N THR A 49 -17.05 -10.75 3.44
CA THR A 49 -15.83 -10.75 4.24
C THR A 49 -15.31 -9.33 4.43
N ARG A 50 -15.10 -8.93 5.69
CA ARG A 50 -14.55 -7.61 6.02
C ARG A 50 -13.04 -7.67 6.18
N PHE A 51 -12.36 -6.67 5.64
CA PHE A 51 -10.92 -6.49 5.73
C PHE A 51 -10.57 -5.00 5.69
N THR A 52 -9.30 -4.69 5.92
CA THR A 52 -8.79 -3.32 5.93
C THR A 52 -7.66 -3.16 4.94
N VAL A 53 -7.48 -1.94 4.42
CA VAL A 53 -6.46 -1.63 3.42
C VAL A 53 -5.74 -0.33 3.78
N ASP A 54 -4.41 -0.39 3.82
CA ASP A 54 -3.56 0.79 3.76
C ASP A 54 -3.18 1.10 2.31
N VAL A 55 -3.24 2.37 1.93
CA VAL A 55 -2.86 2.80 0.59
C VAL A 55 -1.55 3.56 0.66
N LYS A 56 -0.64 3.28 -0.27
CA LYS A 56 0.60 4.05 -0.41
C LYS A 56 0.71 4.64 -1.80
N GLY A 57 0.60 5.95 -1.92
CA GLY A 57 0.75 6.67 -3.19
C GLY A 57 2.19 7.15 -3.43
N GLN A 58 2.72 6.96 -4.64
CA GLN A 58 3.91 7.69 -5.10
C GLN A 58 3.87 8.03 -6.59
N ALA A 59 4.43 9.19 -6.96
CA ALA A 59 4.47 9.68 -8.35
C ALA A 59 5.80 9.39 -9.08
N THR A 60 6.75 8.76 -8.40
CA THR A 60 8.10 8.43 -8.89
C THR A 60 8.43 6.98 -8.59
N LYS A 61 9.20 6.31 -9.45
CA LYS A 61 9.59 4.89 -9.30
C LYS A 61 10.71 4.72 -8.26
N ASN A 62 10.41 5.09 -7.00
CA ASN A 62 11.35 5.09 -5.89
C ASN A 62 11.03 3.96 -4.88
N PHE A 63 11.89 3.85 -3.88
CA PHE A 63 11.69 2.98 -2.71
C PHE A 63 10.35 3.27 -2.03
N TRP A 64 9.60 2.21 -1.72
CA TRP A 64 8.34 2.30 -1.00
C TRP A 64 8.62 2.35 0.50
N LEU A 65 8.40 3.51 1.11
CA LEU A 65 8.49 3.67 2.56
C LEU A 65 7.26 3.06 3.23
N ILE A 66 7.44 1.94 3.92
CA ILE A 66 6.38 1.18 4.59
C ILE A 66 6.73 1.06 6.07
N GLN A 67 5.86 1.60 6.90
CA GLN A 67 6.00 1.48 8.35
C GLN A 67 5.80 0.03 8.77
N LYS A 68 6.55 -0.40 9.79
CA LYS A 68 6.34 -1.71 10.38
C LYS A 68 4.92 -1.77 10.95
N ARG A 69 4.22 -2.86 10.68
CA ARG A 69 2.97 -3.22 11.34
C ARG A 69 3.18 -4.50 12.13
N GLU A 70 2.48 -4.61 13.25
CA GLU A 70 2.36 -5.89 13.96
C GLU A 70 1.44 -6.84 13.19
N ALA A 71 1.55 -8.14 13.49
CA ALA A 71 0.64 -9.13 12.93
C ALA A 71 -0.80 -8.76 13.30
N ASN A 72 -1.67 -8.70 12.30
CA ASN A 72 -3.07 -8.38 12.49
C ASN A 72 -3.90 -9.67 12.44
N PRO A 73 -4.64 -10.04 13.50
CA PRO A 73 -5.52 -11.20 13.45
C PRO A 73 -6.68 -11.01 12.46
N ALA A 74 -7.03 -9.78 12.09
CA ALA A 74 -7.94 -9.46 11.01
C ALA A 74 -7.20 -9.32 9.67
N ALA A 75 -7.87 -9.69 8.58
CA ALA A 75 -7.32 -9.54 7.24
C ALA A 75 -6.97 -8.07 6.92
N HIS A 76 -5.69 -7.82 6.63
CA HIS A 76 -5.17 -6.49 6.29
C HIS A 76 -4.30 -6.57 5.03
N PHE A 77 -4.46 -5.59 4.15
CA PHE A 77 -3.75 -5.52 2.88
C PHE A 77 -3.15 -4.13 2.68
N PHE A 78 -2.17 -4.06 1.79
CA PHE A 78 -1.66 -2.83 1.24
C PHE A 78 -1.99 -2.76 -0.24
N ILE A 79 -2.44 -1.58 -0.69
CA ILE A 79 -2.49 -1.24 -2.11
C ILE A 79 -1.45 -0.13 -2.35
N LEU A 80 -0.34 -0.49 -2.97
CA LEU A 80 0.65 0.48 -3.41
C LEU A 80 0.22 1.02 -4.78
N VAL A 81 0.08 2.33 -4.90
CA VAL A 81 -0.41 2.99 -6.12
C VAL A 81 0.67 3.87 -6.68
N TYR A 82 1.13 3.52 -7.88
CA TYR A 82 2.01 4.39 -8.66
C TYR A 82 1.18 5.28 -9.58
N LEU A 83 1.39 6.59 -9.48
CA LEU A 83 0.72 7.61 -10.28
C LEU A 83 1.71 8.22 -11.29
N PRO A 84 1.66 7.81 -12.57
CA PRO A 84 2.48 8.44 -13.61
C PRO A 84 2.19 9.93 -13.73
N LYS A 85 3.23 10.75 -13.96
CA LYS A 85 3.07 12.21 -14.18
C LYS A 85 2.32 12.54 -15.48
N SER A 86 2.30 11.61 -16.42
CA SER A 86 1.62 11.71 -17.73
C SER A 86 0.10 11.63 -17.63
N TYR A 87 -0.48 11.48 -16.43
CA TYR A 87 -1.90 11.17 -16.22
C TYR A 87 -2.36 9.84 -16.85
N ASP A 88 -1.41 8.98 -17.22
CA ASP A 88 -1.68 7.59 -17.59
C ASP A 88 -2.36 6.86 -16.41
N PRO A 89 -3.08 5.76 -16.69
CA PRO A 89 -3.70 4.97 -15.64
C PRO A 89 -2.72 4.56 -14.53
N PRO A 90 -3.15 4.60 -13.25
CA PRO A 90 -2.34 4.15 -12.12
C PRO A 90 -1.92 2.69 -12.27
N TRP A 91 -0.78 2.34 -11.68
CA TRP A 91 -0.42 0.94 -11.44
C TRP A 91 -0.71 0.57 -10.00
N TYR A 92 -1.28 -0.61 -9.81
CA TYR A 92 -1.65 -1.12 -8.51
C TYR A 92 -0.80 -2.33 -8.16
N PHE A 93 -0.34 -2.38 -6.91
CA PHE A 93 0.33 -3.53 -6.34
C PHE A 93 -0.39 -3.94 -5.06
N ILE A 94 -1.02 -5.11 -5.08
CA ILE A 94 -1.90 -5.59 -4.01
C ILE A 94 -1.15 -6.64 -3.21
N VAL A 95 -0.90 -6.34 -1.94
CA VAL A 95 0.00 -7.14 -1.09
C VAL A 95 -0.70 -7.46 0.24
N PRO A 96 -0.82 -8.73 0.64
CA PRO A 96 -1.18 -9.07 2.01
C PRO A 96 -0.18 -8.46 3.01
N SER A 97 -0.66 -7.95 4.15
CA SER A 97 0.18 -7.28 5.14
C SER A 97 1.37 -8.14 5.58
N ASP A 98 1.13 -9.42 5.89
CA ASP A 98 2.17 -10.34 6.36
C ASP A 98 3.24 -10.59 5.29
N GLU A 99 2.86 -10.65 4.02
CA GLU A 99 3.81 -10.76 2.93
C GLU A 99 4.65 -9.50 2.77
N LEU A 100 4.03 -8.32 2.86
CA LEU A 100 4.75 -7.05 2.78
C LEU A 100 5.74 -6.90 3.95
N MET A 101 5.35 -7.32 5.15
CA MET A 101 6.25 -7.34 6.32
C MET A 101 7.42 -8.29 6.12
N LYS A 102 7.20 -9.49 5.57
CA LYS A 102 8.29 -10.41 5.20
C LYS A 102 9.26 -9.79 4.19
N LYS A 103 8.76 -9.17 3.11
CA LYS A 103 9.62 -8.49 2.12
C LYS A 103 10.42 -7.34 2.73
N ARG A 104 9.83 -6.62 3.70
CA ARG A 104 10.51 -5.55 4.46
C ARG A 104 11.64 -6.11 5.33
N GLU A 105 11.42 -7.24 6.00
CA GLU A 105 12.45 -7.93 6.80
C GLU A 105 13.57 -8.50 5.93
N GLU A 106 13.26 -9.06 4.75
CA GLU A 106 14.25 -9.48 3.77
C GLU A 106 15.13 -8.32 3.31
N TYR A 107 14.53 -7.16 3.02
CA TYR A 107 15.28 -5.94 2.69
C TYR A 107 16.18 -5.51 3.85
N ALA A 108 15.66 -5.45 5.08
CA ALA A 108 16.42 -5.09 6.27
C ALA A 108 17.63 -6.02 6.47
N ARG A 109 17.43 -7.34 6.41
CA ARG A 109 18.50 -8.35 6.51
C ARG A 109 19.57 -8.14 5.44
N LYS A 110 19.19 -7.81 4.21
CA LYS A 110 20.12 -7.53 3.10
C LYS A 110 20.94 -6.25 3.31
N ILE A 111 20.36 -5.22 3.93
CA ILE A 111 21.09 -3.98 4.26
C ILE A 111 22.10 -4.26 5.38
N ILE A 112 21.67 -4.96 6.43
CA ILE A 112 22.50 -5.31 7.58
C ILE A 112 23.66 -6.23 7.17
N SER A 113 23.41 -7.26 6.34
CA SER A 113 24.46 -8.18 5.88
C SER A 113 25.53 -7.52 5.02
N ARG A 114 25.24 -6.33 4.46
CA ARG A 114 26.20 -5.49 3.74
C ARG A 114 26.97 -4.52 4.65
N GLY A 115 26.85 -4.68 5.98
CA GLY A 115 27.50 -3.82 6.97
C GLY A 115 26.95 -2.40 7.02
N ARG A 116 25.73 -2.17 6.50
CA ARG A 116 25.11 -0.83 6.50
C ARG A 116 24.11 -0.70 7.65
N PRO A 117 24.05 0.46 8.32
CA PRO A 117 23.03 0.70 9.33
C PRO A 117 21.64 0.69 8.69
N TYR A 118 20.71 -0.04 9.31
CA TYR A 118 19.31 -0.08 8.87
C TYR A 118 18.45 0.75 9.81
N ARG A 119 17.69 1.68 9.24
CA ARG A 119 16.75 2.55 9.94
C ARG A 119 15.33 2.06 9.72
N ASP A 120 14.75 1.44 10.74
CA ASP A 120 13.43 0.82 10.64
C ASP A 120 12.31 1.85 10.39
N ASP A 121 12.44 3.06 10.92
CA ASP A 121 11.53 4.18 10.67
C ASP A 121 11.47 4.61 9.19
N LEU A 122 12.53 4.32 8.43
CA LEU A 122 12.64 4.54 6.98
C LEU A 122 12.66 3.20 6.20
N GLY A 123 12.15 2.13 6.81
CA GLY A 123 12.06 0.80 6.23
C GLY A 123 11.04 0.70 5.09
N GLY A 124 11.07 -0.44 4.41
CA GLY A 124 10.14 -0.74 3.32
C GLY A 124 10.71 -1.67 2.28
N ILE A 125 10.32 -1.50 1.01
CA ILE A 125 10.73 -2.37 -0.09
C ILE A 125 11.18 -1.58 -1.33
N ASN A 126 12.02 -2.19 -2.16
CA ASN A 126 12.42 -1.60 -3.43
C ASN A 126 11.22 -1.51 -4.39
N TRP A 127 11.26 -0.52 -5.29
CA TRP A 127 10.27 -0.36 -6.37
C TRP A 127 10.01 -1.68 -7.14
N SER A 128 11.09 -2.36 -7.54
CA SER A 128 11.00 -3.60 -8.32
C SER A 128 10.46 -4.78 -7.52
N THR A 129 10.61 -4.79 -6.19
CA THR A 129 10.04 -5.85 -5.33
C THR A 129 8.52 -5.84 -5.40
N ALA A 130 7.90 -4.67 -5.58
CA ALA A 130 6.44 -4.57 -5.71
C ALA A 130 5.91 -5.20 -7.01
N HIS A 131 6.74 -5.40 -8.05
CA HIS A 131 6.26 -5.89 -9.36
C HIS A 131 5.68 -7.30 -9.30
N GLU A 132 6.15 -8.12 -8.35
CA GLU A 132 5.56 -9.43 -8.07
C GLU A 132 4.07 -9.34 -7.69
N TYR A 133 3.60 -8.18 -7.23
CA TYR A 133 2.24 -7.95 -6.74
C TYR A 133 1.37 -7.13 -7.67
N ARG A 134 1.86 -6.86 -8.90
CA ARG A 134 1.17 -6.00 -9.86
C ARG A 134 -0.19 -6.60 -10.23
N ASP A 135 -1.23 -5.80 -10.07
CA ASP A 135 -2.61 -6.12 -10.43
C ASP A 135 -3.14 -7.45 -9.85
N LYS A 136 -2.55 -7.93 -8.73
CA LYS A 136 -2.97 -9.14 -8.01
C LYS A 136 -4.24 -8.95 -7.18
N TRP A 137 -5.31 -8.45 -7.79
CA TRP A 137 -6.58 -8.20 -7.10
C TRP A 137 -7.22 -9.47 -6.55
N ASP A 138 -6.94 -10.62 -7.17
CA ASP A 138 -7.50 -11.93 -6.79
C ASP A 138 -6.96 -12.46 -5.46
N CYS A 139 -5.96 -11.80 -4.84
CA CYS A 139 -5.52 -12.14 -3.48
C CYS A 139 -6.41 -11.54 -2.39
N LEU A 140 -7.30 -10.60 -2.74
CA LEU A 140 -8.29 -10.05 -1.83
C LEU A 140 -9.40 -11.08 -1.55
N PRO A 141 -10.07 -11.00 -0.40
CA PRO A 141 -11.23 -11.84 -0.12
C PRO A 141 -12.31 -11.69 -1.22
N PRO A 142 -12.93 -12.79 -1.68
CA PRO A 142 -13.95 -12.79 -2.72
C PRO A 142 -15.32 -12.31 -2.24
#